data_AF-A0A0L1LJC4-F1
#
_entry.id   AF-A0A0L1LJC4-F1
#
_cell.length_a   1.000
_cell.length_b   1.000
_cell.length_c   1.000
_cell.angle_alpha   90.00
_cell.angle_beta   90.00
_cell.angle_gamma   90.00
#
_symmetry.space_group_name_H-M   'P 1'
#
loop_
_entity.id
_entity.type
_entity.pdbx_description
1 polymer ?
#
loop_
_entity_poly.entity_id
_entity_poly.type
_entity_poly.pdbx_seq_one_letter_code
_entity_poly.pdbx_strand_id
1 'polypeptide(L)'
;MEQLEDEYTGDSDWNVLVRLYEEDYLDDNARTLEKAMDGNLDMALILYGKRGLEEGLWWIEQQVPALDNIRPADCLKDPKLIKRLRTALMRMP
;
A
#
# COMPACT_ATOMS: atom_id res chain seq x y z
N MET A 1 19.42 -10.54 3.32
CA MET A 1 18.03 -10.11 3.57
C MET A 1 17.38 -10.06 2.20
N GLU A 2 16.36 -10.89 1.98
CA GLU A 2 15.58 -10.85 0.73
C GLU A 2 14.86 -9.49 0.67
N GLN A 3 14.99 -8.80 -0.46
CA GLN A 3 14.33 -7.51 -0.66
C GLN A 3 12.89 -7.80 -1.09
N LEU A 4 11.90 -7.18 -0.44
CA LEU A 4 10.48 -7.47 -0.72
C LEU A 4 10.09 -7.23 -2.19
N GLU A 5 10.81 -6.37 -2.89
CA GLU A 5 10.63 -6.11 -4.32
C GLU A 5 10.96 -7.32 -5.21
N ASP A 6 11.85 -8.22 -4.76
CA ASP A 6 12.24 -9.44 -5.48
C ASP A 6 11.20 -10.56 -5.32
N GLU A 7 10.33 -10.43 -4.32
CA GLU A 7 9.26 -11.37 -4.00
C GLU A 7 7.89 -10.92 -4.52
N TYR A 8 7.85 -9.81 -5.26
CA TYR A 8 6.63 -9.32 -5.87
C TYR A 8 6.14 -10.30 -6.92
N THR A 9 5.02 -11.00 -6.64
CA THR A 9 4.49 -12.07 -7.48
C THR A 9 3.88 -11.58 -8.80
N GLY A 10 3.71 -10.27 -8.94
CA GLY A 10 3.31 -9.60 -10.17
C GLY A 10 2.02 -8.79 -10.03
N ASP A 11 1.74 -7.98 -11.05
CA ASP A 11 0.57 -7.09 -11.07
C ASP A 11 -0.77 -7.87 -11.08
N SER A 12 -0.77 -9.12 -11.55
CA SER A 12 -1.99 -9.95 -11.60
C SER A 12 -2.57 -10.21 -10.20
N ASP A 13 -1.75 -10.71 -9.27
CA ASP A 13 -2.20 -10.99 -7.90
C ASP A 13 -2.55 -9.70 -7.16
N TRP A 14 -1.80 -8.62 -7.42
CA TRP A 14 -2.09 -7.29 -6.89
C TRP A 14 -3.46 -6.80 -7.34
N ASN A 15 -3.75 -6.87 -8.65
CA ASN A 15 -5.02 -6.40 -9.19
C ASN A 15 -6.20 -7.23 -8.69
N VAL A 16 -6.02 -8.54 -8.48
CA VAL A 16 -7.05 -9.39 -7.86
C VAL A 16 -7.31 -8.92 -6.43
N LEU A 17 -6.26 -8.67 -5.64
CA LEU A 17 -6.39 -8.16 -4.28
C LEU A 17 -7.07 -6.78 -4.26
N VAL A 18 -6.65 -5.86 -5.12
CA VAL A 18 -7.25 -4.51 -5.20
C VAL A 18 -8.74 -4.59 -5.51
N ARG A 19 -9.16 -5.43 -6.47
CA ARG A 19 -10.58 -5.59 -6.81
C ARG A 19 -11.42 -6.10 -5.65
N LEU A 20 -10.89 -7.03 -4.85
CA LEU A 20 -11.58 -7.52 -3.66
C LEU A 20 -11.83 -6.41 -2.65
N TYR A 21 -10.85 -5.51 -2.48
CA TYR A 21 -11.00 -4.37 -1.57
C TYR A 21 -11.83 -3.25 -2.20
N GLU A 22 -11.79 -3.06 -3.51
CA GLU A 22 -12.56 -2.05 -4.21
C GLU A 22 -14.08 -2.23 -4.03
N GLU A 23 -14.58 -3.47 -4.00
CA GLU A 23 -16.01 -3.74 -3.81
C GLU A 23 -16.55 -3.25 -2.46
N ASP A 24 -15.76 -3.37 -1.39
CA ASP A 24 -16.19 -3.07 -0.01
C ASP A 24 -15.65 -1.74 0.54
N TYR A 25 -14.52 -1.26 0.02
CA TYR A 25 -13.76 -0.16 0.60
C TYR A 25 -13.61 1.07 -0.32
N LEU A 26 -14.19 1.05 -1.52
CA LEU A 26 -14.20 2.23 -2.41
C LEU A 26 -15.20 3.29 -1.93
N ASP A 27 -14.80 4.03 -0.90
CA ASP A 27 -15.56 5.13 -0.30
C ASP A 27 -14.74 6.44 -0.21
N ASP A 28 -15.30 7.46 0.45
CA ASP A 28 -14.62 8.74 0.66
C ASP A 28 -13.36 8.63 1.55
N ASN A 29 -13.27 7.59 2.39
CA ASN A 29 -12.11 7.35 3.22
C ASN A 29 -10.94 6.80 2.38
N ALA A 30 -11.22 5.86 1.47
CA ALA A 30 -10.22 5.42 0.50
C ALA A 30 -9.72 6.57 -0.37
N ARG A 31 -10.61 7.47 -0.84
CA ARG A 31 -10.21 8.68 -1.58
C ARG A 31 -9.39 9.66 -0.74
N THR A 32 -9.59 9.68 0.57
CA THR A 32 -8.79 10.51 1.49
C THR A 32 -7.37 9.94 1.61
N LEU A 33 -7.25 8.62 1.77
CA LEU A 33 -5.95 7.93 1.76
C LEU A 33 -5.25 8.03 0.41
N GLU A 34 -5.98 7.93 -0.70
CA GLU A 34 -5.46 8.10 -2.06
C GLU A 34 -4.75 9.44 -2.21
N LYS A 35 -5.36 10.54 -1.75
CA LYS A 35 -4.74 11.87 -1.79
C LYS A 35 -3.47 11.94 -0.96
N ALA A 36 -3.43 11.27 0.18
CA ALA A 36 -2.24 11.20 1.02
C ALA A 36 -1.15 10.30 0.41
N MET A 37 -1.54 9.35 -0.44
CA MET A 37 -0.68 8.46 -1.22
C MET A 37 -0.48 8.94 -2.67
N ASP A 38 -0.41 10.25 -2.90
CA ASP A 38 -0.07 10.85 -4.22
C ASP A 38 -0.93 10.32 -5.40
N GLY A 39 -2.21 10.03 -5.16
CA GLY A 39 -3.14 9.53 -6.19
C GLY A 39 -3.14 8.01 -6.39
N ASN A 40 -2.45 7.24 -5.52
CA ASN A 40 -2.38 5.78 -5.64
C ASN A 40 -3.58 5.11 -4.94
N LEU A 41 -4.72 5.08 -5.63
CA LEU A 41 -5.98 4.53 -5.12
C LEU A 41 -5.90 3.03 -4.82
N ASP A 42 -5.18 2.27 -5.63
CA ASP A 42 -5.01 0.82 -5.46
C ASP A 42 -4.38 0.48 -4.10
N MET A 43 -3.33 1.20 -3.71
CA MET A 43 -2.68 1.05 -2.42
C MET A 43 -3.52 1.61 -1.28
N ALA A 44 -4.20 2.72 -1.51
CA ALA A 44 -5.08 3.34 -0.52
C ALA A 44 -6.22 2.41 -0.12
N LEU A 45 -6.84 1.71 -1.07
CA LEU A 45 -7.90 0.72 -0.83
C LEU A 45 -7.42 -0.42 0.06
N ILE A 46 -6.29 -1.03 -0.28
CA ILE A 46 -5.75 -2.16 0.50
C ILE A 46 -5.34 -1.71 1.90
N LEU A 47 -4.68 -0.55 2.01
CA LEU A 47 -4.29 -0.01 3.30
C LEU A 47 -5.51 0.31 4.16
N TYR A 48 -6.53 0.95 3.57
CA TYR A 48 -7.78 1.28 4.25
C TYR A 48 -8.49 0.01 4.76
N GLY A 49 -8.61 -1.03 3.95
CA GLY A 49 -9.27 -2.24 4.42
C GLY A 49 -8.45 -3.06 5.42
N LYS A 50 -7.13 -2.88 5.51
CA LYS A 50 -6.28 -3.57 6.50
C LYS A 50 -6.12 -2.81 7.82
N ARG A 51 -6.06 -1.48 7.76
CA ARG A 51 -5.70 -0.61 8.90
C ARG A 51 -6.80 0.41 9.24
N GLY A 52 -7.75 0.63 8.35
CA GLY A 52 -8.69 1.74 8.46
C GLY A 52 -8.05 3.09 8.10
N LEU A 53 -8.87 4.14 8.13
CA LEU A 53 -8.47 5.47 7.67
C LEU A 53 -7.42 6.11 8.58
N GLU A 54 -7.70 6.20 9.88
CA GLU A 54 -6.84 6.90 10.84
C GLU A 54 -5.48 6.21 10.97
N GLU A 55 -5.48 4.90 11.14
CA GLU A 55 -4.25 4.12 11.29
C GLU A 55 -3.48 4.07 9.96
N GLY A 56 -4.17 3.99 8.81
CA GLY A 56 -3.56 4.09 7.49
C GLY A 56 -2.85 5.43 7.28
N LEU A 57 -3.51 6.56 7.58
CA LEU A 57 -2.93 7.90 7.46
C LEU A 57 -1.74 8.09 8.41
N TRP A 58 -1.81 7.54 9.62
CA TRP A 58 -0.67 7.55 10.53
C TRP A 58 0.50 6.71 9.98
N TRP A 59 0.21 5.51 9.46
CA TRP A 59 1.21 4.55 8.99
C TRP A 59 1.99 5.02 7.76
N ILE A 60 1.35 5.71 6.81
CA ILE A 60 2.03 6.22 5.61
C ILE A 60 3.13 7.25 5.91
N GLU A 61 3.04 7.92 7.06
CA GLU A 61 4.03 8.88 7.55
C GLU A 61 5.09 8.23 8.45
N GLN A 62 4.88 6.99 8.90
CA GLN A 62 5.84 6.29 9.74
C GLN A 62 6.96 5.64 8.94
N GLN A 63 8.12 5.52 9.58
CA GLN A 63 9.21 4.68 9.07
C GLN A 63 8.85 3.22 9.28
N VAL A 64 8.72 2.47 8.20
CA VAL A 64 8.32 1.06 8.25
C VAL A 64 9.58 0.20 8.11
N PRO A 65 9.95 -0.61 9.13
CA PRO A 65 11.15 -1.46 9.06
C PRO A 65 11.14 -2.43 7.87
N ALA A 66 9.96 -2.94 7.51
CA ALA A 66 9.79 -3.81 6.35
C ALA A 66 10.11 -3.12 5.01
N LEU A 67 10.07 -1.78 4.96
CA LEU A 67 10.40 -0.98 3.77
C LEU A 67 11.83 -0.41 3.82
N ASP A 68 12.72 -0.99 4.63
CA ASP A 68 14.06 -0.43 4.97
C ASP A 68 13.98 0.90 5.74
N ASN A 69 13.02 1.04 6.66
CA ASN A 69 12.75 2.27 7.42
C ASN A 69 12.39 3.49 6.55
N ILE A 70 11.89 3.23 5.34
CA ILE A 70 11.36 4.25 4.43
C ILE A 70 9.87 4.47 4.76
N ARG A 71 9.41 5.70 4.56
CA ARG A 71 7.99 6.02 4.65
C ARG A 71 7.24 5.48 3.43
N PRO A 72 6.09 4.82 3.59
CA PRO A 72 5.27 4.35 2.47
C PRO A 72 5.01 5.45 1.42
N ALA A 73 4.74 6.69 1.86
CA ALA A 73 4.54 7.81 0.94
C ALA A 73 5.80 8.13 0.09
N ASP A 74 7.01 7.92 0.61
CA ASP A 74 8.24 8.10 -0.16
C ASP A 74 8.51 6.93 -1.12
N CYS A 75 7.99 5.74 -0.83
CA CYS A 75 8.10 4.58 -1.73
C CYS A 75 7.36 4.80 -3.06
N LEU A 76 6.38 5.69 -3.10
CA LEU A 76 5.59 6.00 -4.30
C LEU A 76 6.38 6.77 -5.36
N LYS A 77 7.55 7.33 -4.99
CA LYS A 77 8.40 8.12 -5.90
C LYS A 77 9.32 7.27 -6.76
N ASP A 78 9.46 5.98 -6.47
CA ASP A 78 10.34 5.06 -7.17
C ASP A 78 9.59 3.77 -7.58
N PRO A 79 9.55 3.40 -8.88
CA PRO A 79 8.92 2.16 -9.34
C PRO A 79 9.38 0.89 -8.63
N LYS A 80 10.63 0.88 -8.16
CA LYS A 80 11.22 -0.24 -7.42
C LYS A 80 10.65 -0.31 -6.00
N LEU A 81 10.54 0.84 -5.33
CA LEU A 81 9.95 0.93 -4.00
C LEU A 81 8.42 0.73 -4.01
N ILE A 82 7.75 1.06 -5.11
CA ILE A 82 6.34 0.71 -5.32
C ILE A 82 6.13 -0.80 -5.19
N LYS A 83 6.97 -1.62 -5.84
CA LYS A 83 6.89 -3.08 -5.73
C LYS A 83 7.11 -3.55 -4.28
N ARG A 84 8.07 -2.94 -3.60
CA ARG A 84 8.36 -3.19 -2.18
C ARG A 84 7.14 -2.90 -1.29
N LEU A 85 6.49 -1.76 -1.49
CA LEU A 85 5.29 -1.37 -0.76
C LEU A 85 4.12 -2.32 -1.03
N ARG A 86 3.90 -2.70 -2.29
CA ARG A 86 2.87 -3.67 -2.68
C ARG A 86 3.10 -5.02 -2.00
N THR A 87 4.32 -5.55 -2.05
CA THR A 87 4.65 -6.81 -1.36
C THR A 87 4.45 -6.69 0.15
N ALA A 88 4.83 -5.55 0.76
CA ALA A 88 4.60 -5.33 2.19
C ALA A 88 3.10 -5.33 2.54
N LEU A 89 2.26 -4.68 1.73
CA LEU A 89 0.80 -4.67 1.91
C LEU A 89 0.18 -6.07 1.70
N MET A 90 0.65 -6.84 0.71
CA MET A 90 0.22 -8.22 0.49
C MET A 90 0.58 -9.16 1.64
N ARG A 91 1.73 -8.93 2.29
CA ARG A 91 2.21 -9.74 3.42
C ARG A 91 1.71 -9.28 4.78
N MET A 92 1.10 -8.10 4.83
CA MET A 92 0.51 -7.59 6.06
C MET A 92 -0.68 -8.51 6.42
N PRO A 93 -0.70 -9.11 7.62
CA PRO A 93 -1.77 -10.01 8.03
C PRO A 93 -3.13 -9.30 8.11
#